data_AF-A0A4V6I1W3-F1
#
_entry.id   AF-A0A4V6I1W3-F1
#
_cell.length_a   1.000
_cell.length_b   1.000
_cell.length_c   1.000
_cell.angle_alpha   90.00
_cell.angle_beta   90.00
_cell.angle_gamma   90.00
#
_symmetry.space_group_name_H-M   'P 1'
#
loop_
_entity.id
_entity.type
_entity.pdbx_description
1 polymer ?
#
loop_
_entity_poly.entity_id
_entity_poly.type
_entity_poly.pdbx_seq_one_letter_code
_entity_poly.pdbx_strand_id
1 'polypeptide(L)'
;MNRNKLKKTTLNELNKFYSREWITFSDKGLTLHYKGDLKKFIEENEISSEMDFDRKFGDFRDEVLIKNGLDAISFCMDNDRLYPYHFGMTNAPLFGIEGCLGVEDMPVKHAFLFFNRYQVVDWLEELVKSGEVTFETFMDNTEAYEASLDSE
;
A
#
# COMPACT_ATOMS: atom_id res chain seq x y z
N MET A 1 -17.74 -6.85 9.65
CA MET A 1 -16.87 -6.02 8.79
C MET A 1 -17.32 -6.23 7.34
N ASN A 2 -18.02 -5.25 6.76
CA ASN A 2 -18.41 -5.32 5.35
C ASN A 2 -17.13 -5.28 4.52
N ARG A 3 -16.81 -6.37 3.81
CA ARG A 3 -15.71 -6.35 2.84
C ARG A 3 -16.15 -5.44 1.70
N ASN A 4 -15.60 -4.22 1.64
CA ASN A 4 -15.74 -3.39 0.46
C ASN A 4 -15.09 -4.16 -0.69
N LYS A 5 -15.88 -4.45 -1.73
CA LYS A 5 -15.38 -5.09 -2.95
C LYS A 5 -14.86 -4.01 -3.87
N LEU A 6 -13.69 -4.23 -4.48
CA LEU A 6 -13.21 -3.35 -5.55
C LEU A 6 -14.25 -3.29 -6.67
N LYS A 7 -14.72 -2.08 -6.96
CA LYS A 7 -15.58 -1.82 -8.11
C LYS A 7 -14.75 -1.92 -9.38
N LYS A 8 -15.37 -2.36 -10.49
CA LYS A 8 -14.69 -2.49 -11.78
C LYS A 8 -14.13 -1.15 -12.29
N THR A 9 -14.82 -0.05 -12.04
CA THR A 9 -14.37 1.31 -12.39
C THR A 9 -13.07 1.66 -11.66
N THR A 10 -13.06 1.53 -10.33
CA THR A 10 -11.87 1.73 -9.48
C THR A 10 -10.72 0.82 -9.90
N LEU A 11 -10.99 -0.45 -10.19
CA LEU A 11 -9.96 -1.38 -10.65
C LEU A 11 -9.33 -0.96 -11.98
N ASN A 12 -10.14 -0.45 -12.92
CA ASN A 12 -9.65 0.03 -14.21
C ASN A 12 -8.80 1.30 -14.04
N GLU A 13 -9.20 2.22 -13.16
CA GLU A 13 -8.43 3.42 -12.84
C GLU A 13 -7.09 3.08 -12.19
N LEU A 14 -7.11 2.23 -11.16
CA LEU A 14 -5.91 1.76 -10.48
C LEU A 14 -4.93 1.11 -11.47
N ASN A 15 -5.42 0.21 -12.33
CA ASN A 15 -4.57 -0.42 -13.33
C ASN A 15 -4.09 0.53 -14.42
N LYS A 16 -4.85 1.57 -14.76
CA LYS A 16 -4.46 2.55 -15.78
C LYS A 16 -3.31 3.44 -15.29
N PHE A 17 -3.38 3.90 -14.05
CA PHE A 17 -2.44 4.90 -13.53
C PHE A 17 -1.30 4.29 -12.72
N TYR A 18 -1.60 3.28 -11.91
CA TYR A 18 -0.67 2.78 -10.89
C TYR A 18 -0.02 1.44 -11.23
N SER A 19 -0.59 0.63 -12.11
CA SER A 19 0.02 -0.66 -12.44
C SER A 19 1.36 -0.49 -13.16
N ARG A 20 2.35 -1.22 -12.68
CA ARG A 20 3.65 -1.40 -13.31
C ARG A 20 3.92 -2.88 -13.41
N GLU A 21 5.08 -3.28 -13.93
CA GLU A 21 5.43 -4.70 -13.92
C GLU A 21 5.35 -5.27 -12.50
N TRP A 22 5.84 -4.55 -11.49
CA TRP A 22 5.99 -5.04 -10.12
C TRP A 22 4.78 -4.80 -9.20
N ILE A 23 3.77 -4.05 -9.64
CA ILE A 23 2.54 -3.78 -8.88
C ILE A 23 1.33 -3.88 -9.79
N THR A 24 0.34 -4.67 -9.37
CA THR A 24 -0.90 -4.88 -10.12
C THR A 24 -2.11 -4.88 -9.21
N PHE A 25 -3.28 -4.55 -9.75
CA PHE A 25 -4.53 -4.57 -9.02
C PHE A 25 -5.49 -5.59 -9.62
N SER A 26 -6.17 -6.36 -8.77
CA SER A 26 -7.20 -7.32 -9.18
C SER A 26 -8.40 -7.28 -8.22
N ASP A 27 -9.39 -8.13 -8.47
CA ASP A 27 -10.50 -8.37 -7.53
C ASP A 27 -10.04 -8.95 -6.19
N LYS A 28 -8.83 -9.53 -6.14
CA LYS A 28 -8.18 -10.01 -4.91
C LYS A 28 -7.53 -8.90 -4.09
N GLY A 29 -7.27 -7.72 -4.65
CA GLY A 29 -6.55 -6.63 -4.00
C GLY A 29 -5.33 -6.13 -4.77
N LEU A 30 -4.39 -5.53 -4.05
CA LEU A 30 -3.11 -5.04 -4.58
C LEU A 30 -2.07 -6.15 -4.46
N THR A 31 -1.46 -6.54 -5.57
CA THR A 31 -0.41 -7.57 -5.61
C THR A 31 0.93 -6.92 -5.95
N LEU A 32 1.91 -7.11 -5.07
CA LEU A 32 3.32 -6.83 -5.34
C LEU A 32 3.97 -8.08 -5.93
N HIS A 33 4.84 -7.87 -6.92
CA HIS A 33 5.58 -8.93 -7.60
C HIS A 33 7.08 -8.70 -7.39
N TYR A 34 7.81 -9.76 -7.02
CA TYR A 34 9.25 -9.72 -6.82
C TYR A 34 10.01 -9.68 -8.16
N LYS A 35 9.85 -8.57 -8.88
CA LYS A 35 10.44 -8.29 -10.19
C LYS A 35 10.60 -6.79 -10.41
N GLY A 36 11.19 -6.42 -11.55
CA GLY A 36 11.35 -5.02 -11.95
C GLY A 36 12.08 -4.17 -10.91
N ASP A 37 11.67 -2.92 -10.78
CA ASP A 37 12.29 -1.96 -9.86
C ASP A 37 12.13 -2.31 -8.38
N LEU A 38 11.02 -2.96 -7.99
CA LEU A 38 10.85 -3.44 -6.61
C LEU A 38 11.92 -4.47 -6.23
N LYS A 39 12.18 -5.44 -7.11
CA LYS A 39 13.23 -6.44 -6.88
C LYS A 39 14.61 -5.80 -6.81
N LYS A 40 14.95 -4.94 -7.78
CA LYS A 40 16.26 -4.24 -7.77
C LYS A 40 16.47 -3.49 -6.47
N PHE A 41 15.46 -2.72 -6.03
CA PHE A 41 15.53 -1.95 -4.80
C PHE A 41 15.75 -2.83 -3.56
N ILE A 42 15.02 -3.93 -3.44
CA ILE A 42 15.17 -4.90 -2.34
C ILE A 42 16.59 -5.49 -2.32
N GLU A 43 17.12 -5.88 -3.47
CA GLU A 43 18.45 -6.50 -3.58
C GLU A 43 19.58 -5.49 -3.33
N GLU A 44 19.48 -4.27 -3.88
CA GLU A 44 20.49 -3.21 -3.73
C GLU A 44 20.56 -2.65 -2.30
N ASN A 45 19.45 -2.68 -1.57
CA ASN A 45 19.37 -2.20 -0.18
C ASN A 45 19.40 -3.32 0.87
N GLU A 46 19.66 -4.57 0.45
CA GLU A 46 19.73 -5.74 1.34
C GLU A 46 18.49 -5.89 2.25
N ILE A 47 17.30 -5.59 1.72
CA ILE A 47 16.05 -5.59 2.49
C ILE A 47 15.61 -7.02 2.75
N SER A 48 15.51 -7.41 4.02
CA SER A 48 15.25 -8.80 4.42
C SER A 48 13.96 -9.02 5.20
N SER A 49 13.32 -7.94 5.66
CA SER A 49 12.09 -7.97 6.44
C SER A 49 11.18 -6.78 6.14
N GLU A 50 9.90 -6.88 6.49
CA GLU A 50 8.95 -5.76 6.42
C GLU A 50 9.42 -4.53 7.23
N MET A 51 10.18 -4.75 8.31
CA MET A 51 10.78 -3.68 9.12
C MET A 51 11.91 -2.95 8.38
N ASP A 52 12.72 -3.68 7.62
CA ASP A 52 13.76 -3.06 6.78
C ASP A 52 13.11 -2.25 5.66
N PHE A 53 12.04 -2.79 5.06
CA PHE A 53 11.30 -2.10 4.01
C PHE A 53 10.68 -0.79 4.53
N ASP A 54 10.07 -0.80 5.72
CA ASP A 54 9.52 0.40 6.38
C ASP A 54 10.59 1.49 6.56
N ARG A 55 11.77 1.12 7.10
CA ARG A 55 12.89 2.06 7.30
C ARG A 55 13.42 2.64 5.99
N LYS A 56 13.30 1.88 4.91
CA LYS A 56 13.78 2.23 3.57
C LYS A 56 12.70 2.78 2.65
N PHE A 57 11.46 2.93 3.14
CA PHE A 57 10.36 3.35 2.28
C PHE A 57 10.53 4.77 1.72
N GLY A 58 11.20 5.67 2.44
CA GLY A 58 11.55 6.99 1.91
C GLY A 58 12.44 6.90 0.67
N ASP A 59 13.49 6.08 0.73
CA ASP A 59 14.39 5.81 -0.39
C ASP A 59 13.61 5.13 -1.55
N PHE A 60 12.73 4.16 -1.22
CA PHE A 60 11.86 3.52 -2.21
C PHE A 60 10.94 4.51 -2.92
N ARG A 61 10.34 5.43 -2.16
CA ARG A 61 9.48 6.48 -2.70
C ARG A 61 10.24 7.32 -3.69
N ASP A 62 11.41 7.82 -3.31
CA ASP A 62 12.17 8.76 -4.12
C ASP A 62 12.79 8.08 -5.35
N GLU A 63 13.28 6.85 -5.19
CA GLU A 63 14.01 6.14 -6.24
C GLU A 63 13.14 5.31 -7.17
N VAL A 64 12.01 4.80 -6.69
CA VAL A 64 11.12 3.91 -7.43
C VAL A 64 9.78 4.57 -7.70
N LEU A 65 9.06 5.05 -6.67
CA LEU A 65 7.70 5.54 -6.84
C LEU A 65 7.64 6.84 -7.66
N ILE A 66 8.34 7.88 -7.23
CA ILE A 66 8.34 9.20 -7.90
C ILE A 66 8.86 9.06 -9.34
N LYS A 67 9.93 8.29 -9.57
CA LYS A 67 10.47 8.05 -10.92
C LYS A 67 9.47 7.36 -11.85
N ASN A 68 8.56 6.55 -11.30
CA ASN A 68 7.52 5.86 -12.04
C ASN A 68 6.18 6.62 -12.06
N GLY A 69 6.11 7.87 -11.53
CA GLY A 69 4.87 8.63 -11.44
C GLY A 69 3.83 8.02 -10.48
N LEU A 70 4.31 7.45 -9.37
CA LEU A 70 3.52 6.79 -8.33
C LEU A 70 3.68 7.53 -6.98
N ASP A 71 3.92 8.82 -7.02
CA ASP A 71 4.14 9.70 -5.86
C ASP A 71 2.94 9.76 -4.90
N ALA A 72 1.74 9.42 -5.38
CA ALA A 72 0.53 9.30 -4.58
C ALA A 72 0.39 7.95 -3.83
N ILE A 73 1.40 7.08 -3.88
CA ILE A 73 1.44 5.84 -3.09
C ILE A 73 2.18 6.10 -1.77
N SER A 74 1.52 5.75 -0.68
CA SER A 74 2.09 5.77 0.67
C SER A 74 2.04 4.38 1.29
N PHE A 75 2.91 4.13 2.27
CA PHE A 75 3.00 2.86 2.98
C PHE A 75 3.13 3.11 4.47
N CYS A 76 2.52 2.23 5.26
CA CYS A 76 2.70 2.17 6.70
C CYS A 76 2.76 0.70 7.11
N MET A 77 3.89 0.28 7.68
CA MET A 77 4.05 -1.10 8.16
C MET A 77 3.20 -1.39 9.40
N ASP A 78 3.03 -0.39 10.26
CA ASP A 78 2.32 -0.51 11.53
C ASP A 78 1.29 0.62 11.66
N ASN A 79 0.04 0.32 11.33
CA ASN A 79 -0.99 1.35 11.28
C ASN A 79 -1.47 1.86 12.65
N ASP A 80 -1.02 1.24 13.75
CA ASP A 80 -1.13 1.83 15.08
C ASP A 80 -0.38 3.17 15.18
N ARG A 81 0.65 3.36 14.35
CA ARG A 81 1.42 4.61 14.29
C ARG A 81 0.68 5.75 13.61
N LEU A 82 -0.38 5.47 12.85
CA LEU A 82 -1.16 6.50 12.15
C LEU A 82 -2.06 7.29 13.11
N TYR A 83 -2.37 6.72 14.29
CA TYR A 83 -3.19 7.36 15.30
C TYR A 83 -2.47 7.36 16.65
N PRO A 84 -1.39 8.15 16.81
CA PRO A 84 -0.74 8.31 18.10
C PRO A 84 -1.81 8.77 19.09
N TYR A 85 -1.93 8.09 20.23
CA TYR A 85 -2.96 8.28 21.28
C TYR A 85 -4.30 7.56 21.10
N HIS A 86 -4.50 6.80 20.02
CA HIS A 86 -5.63 5.88 19.88
C HIS A 86 -5.14 4.44 19.78
N PHE A 87 -5.98 3.47 20.16
CA PHE A 87 -5.74 2.08 19.73
C PHE A 87 -5.88 2.08 18.20
N GLY A 88 -4.79 1.86 17.48
CA GLY A 88 -4.89 1.61 16.06
C GLY A 88 -5.76 0.40 15.81
N MET A 89 -6.44 0.41 14.67
CA MET A 89 -7.42 -0.61 14.37
C MET A 89 -6.74 -1.99 14.20
N THR A 90 -5.47 -2.02 13.76
CA THR A 90 -4.67 -3.23 13.54
C THR A 90 -3.17 -2.89 13.45
N ASN A 91 -2.24 -3.78 13.79
CA ASN A 91 -0.82 -3.63 13.44
C ASN A 91 -0.46 -4.20 12.04
N ALA A 92 -1.40 -4.19 11.09
CA ALA A 92 -1.22 -4.75 9.76
C ALA A 92 -0.61 -3.74 8.77
N PRO A 93 0.36 -4.17 7.93
CA PRO A 93 0.91 -3.34 6.87
C PRO A 93 -0.14 -2.90 5.86
N LEU A 94 -0.04 -1.65 5.40
CA LEU A 94 -0.96 -1.11 4.41
C LEU A 94 -0.31 -0.16 3.42
N PHE A 95 -0.86 -0.17 2.21
CA PHE A 95 -0.61 0.83 1.17
C PHE A 95 -1.82 1.74 1.03
N GLY A 96 -1.57 3.05 0.99
CA GLY A 96 -2.54 4.08 0.65
C GLY A 96 -2.31 4.62 -0.76
N ILE A 97 -3.38 4.88 -1.49
CA ILE A 97 -3.36 5.44 -2.84
C ILE A 97 -4.23 6.71 -2.87
N GLU A 98 -3.69 7.78 -3.45
CA GLU A 98 -4.29 9.14 -3.54
C GLU A 98 -4.57 9.74 -2.17
N GLY A 99 -3.71 10.66 -1.72
CA GLY A 99 -3.76 11.28 -0.39
C GLY A 99 -2.60 10.82 0.50
N CYS A 100 -2.67 11.13 1.79
CA CYS A 100 -1.61 10.86 2.75
C CYS A 100 -2.11 10.04 3.94
N LEU A 101 -1.44 8.93 4.26
CA LEU A 101 -1.76 8.14 5.44
C LEU A 101 -1.53 8.95 6.72
N GLY A 102 -2.52 8.92 7.63
CA GLY A 102 -2.46 9.62 8.91
C GLY A 102 -2.66 11.14 8.82
N VAL A 103 -3.07 11.67 7.67
CA VAL A 103 -3.38 13.09 7.48
C VAL A 103 -4.89 13.25 7.29
N GLU A 104 -5.56 13.87 8.25
CA GLU A 104 -7.02 14.03 8.24
C GLU A 104 -7.52 14.94 7.11
N ASP A 105 -6.78 16.03 6.82
CA ASP A 105 -7.14 17.00 5.77
C ASP A 105 -6.84 16.50 4.35
N MET A 106 -6.09 15.40 4.22
CA MET A 106 -5.77 14.77 2.94
C MET A 106 -5.82 13.24 3.11
N PRO A 107 -7.01 12.68 3.40
CA PRO A 107 -7.15 11.27 3.70
C PRO A 107 -6.82 10.43 2.45
N VAL A 108 -6.39 9.19 2.61
CA VAL A 108 -6.21 8.31 1.45
C VAL A 108 -7.56 7.91 0.87
N LYS A 109 -7.70 7.98 -0.45
CA LYS A 109 -8.91 7.57 -1.18
C LYS A 109 -9.11 6.05 -1.16
N HIS A 110 -8.02 5.30 -1.32
CA HIS A 110 -8.03 3.85 -1.36
C HIS A 110 -6.94 3.28 -0.46
N ALA A 111 -7.24 2.23 0.29
CA ALA A 111 -6.26 1.52 1.10
C ALA A 111 -6.30 0.01 0.88
N PHE A 112 -5.12 -0.62 0.90
CA PHE A 112 -4.92 -2.06 0.76
C PHE A 112 -4.10 -2.58 1.94
N LEU A 113 -4.62 -3.58 2.64
CA LEU A 113 -4.02 -4.11 3.88
C LEU A 113 -3.72 -5.61 3.73
N PHE A 114 -2.57 -6.00 4.25
CA PHE A 114 -2.19 -7.40 4.43
C PHE A 114 -2.73 -7.86 5.78
N PHE A 115 -3.95 -8.39 5.86
CA PHE A 115 -4.66 -8.56 7.15
C PHE A 115 -4.91 -10.01 7.56
N ASN A 116 -5.15 -10.93 6.63
CA ASN A 116 -5.59 -12.28 6.99
C ASN A 116 -4.45 -13.14 7.56
N ARG A 117 -3.19 -12.80 7.28
CA ARG A 117 -2.03 -13.63 7.66
C ARG A 117 -0.91 -12.87 8.36
N TYR A 118 -1.02 -11.55 8.55
CA TYR A 118 0.10 -10.74 9.04
C TYR A 118 0.57 -11.14 10.45
N GLN A 119 -0.33 -11.70 11.28
CA GLN A 119 0.01 -12.15 12.63
C GLN A 119 1.06 -13.28 12.65
N VAL A 120 1.29 -13.95 11.52
CA VAL A 120 2.13 -15.15 11.43
C VAL A 120 3.15 -15.12 10.29
N VAL A 121 3.13 -14.08 9.44
CA VAL A 121 3.92 -14.00 8.21
C VAL A 121 4.41 -12.58 7.99
N ASP A 122 5.72 -12.44 7.78
CA ASP A 122 6.33 -11.25 7.17
C ASP A 122 6.00 -11.23 5.67
N TRP A 123 5.31 -10.19 5.20
CA TRP A 123 4.87 -10.12 3.79
C TRP A 123 6.05 -10.01 2.82
N LEU A 124 7.18 -9.45 3.25
CA LEU A 124 8.38 -9.34 2.42
C LEU A 124 9.03 -10.71 2.26
N GLU A 125 9.07 -11.51 3.33
CA GLU A 125 9.54 -12.90 3.26
C GLU A 125 8.67 -13.73 2.30
N GLU A 126 7.34 -13.57 2.38
CA GLU A 126 6.40 -14.21 1.44
C GLU A 126 6.65 -13.77 -0.01
N LEU A 127 6.82 -12.46 -0.23
CA LEU A 127 7.09 -11.87 -1.54
C LEU A 127 8.36 -12.46 -2.16
N VAL A 128 9.46 -12.53 -1.40
CA VAL A 128 10.74 -13.05 -1.88
C VAL A 128 10.65 -14.56 -2.15
N LYS A 129 9.99 -15.34 -1.28
CA LYS A 129 9.86 -16.80 -1.43
C LYS A 129 8.93 -17.21 -2.56
N SER A 130 7.78 -16.55 -2.67
CA SER A 130 6.69 -16.94 -3.58
C SER A 130 6.74 -16.18 -4.90
N GLY A 131 7.48 -15.09 -4.97
CA GLY A 131 7.55 -14.20 -6.13
C GLY A 131 6.44 -13.17 -6.20
N GLU A 132 5.41 -13.28 -5.37
CA GLU A 132 4.32 -12.31 -5.24
C GLU A 132 3.68 -12.34 -3.84
N VAL A 133 3.08 -11.22 -3.44
CA VAL A 133 2.23 -11.12 -2.24
C VAL A 133 1.05 -10.20 -2.52
N THR A 134 -0.12 -10.53 -1.97
CA THR A 134 -1.35 -9.75 -2.19
C THR A 134 -1.85 -9.16 -0.89
N PHE A 135 -2.08 -7.83 -0.89
CA PHE A 135 -2.77 -7.06 0.13
C PHE A 135 -4.27 -7.10 -0.17
N GLU A 136 -4.95 -8.02 0.48
CA GLU A 136 -6.27 -8.51 0.09
C GLU A 136 -7.45 -7.77 0.72
N THR A 137 -7.19 -6.99 1.76
CA THR A 137 -8.23 -6.18 2.39
C THR A 137 -8.25 -4.80 1.76
N PHE A 138 -9.40 -4.41 1.20
CA PHE A 138 -9.59 -3.13 0.53
C PHE A 138 -10.52 -2.22 1.32
N MET A 139 -10.14 -0.94 1.42
CA MET A 139 -10.98 0.14 1.94
C MET A 139 -11.20 1.21 0.86
N ASP A 140 -12.45 1.62 0.70
CA ASP A 140 -12.90 2.67 -0.23
C ASP A 140 -13.31 3.87 0.63
N ASN A 141 -12.48 4.91 0.62
CA ASN A 141 -12.67 6.17 1.35
C ASN A 141 -12.98 7.32 0.38
N THR A 142 -13.50 7.02 -0.81
CA THR A 142 -13.75 8.02 -1.86
C THR A 142 -14.57 9.21 -1.35
N GLU A 143 -15.61 8.97 -0.55
CA GLU A 143 -16.45 10.05 0.00
C GLU A 143 -15.67 11.01 0.91
N ALA A 144 -14.80 10.48 1.78
CA ALA A 144 -13.98 11.30 2.67
C ALA A 144 -12.91 12.09 1.91
N TYR A 145 -12.32 11.46 0.89
CA TYR A 145 -11.35 12.10 0.00
C TYR A 145 -11.97 13.22 -0.84
N GLU A 146 -13.14 12.99 -1.45
CA GLU A 146 -13.82 14.01 -2.24
C GLU A 146 -14.26 15.19 -1.35
N ALA A 147 -14.75 14.90 -0.14
CA ALA A 147 -15.12 15.94 0.82
C ALA A 147 -13.93 16.81 1.26
N SER A 148 -12.70 16.27 1.32
CA SER A 148 -11.52 17.05 1.68
C SER A 148 -11.07 17.99 0.54
N LEU A 149 -11.33 17.62 -0.72
CA LEU A 149 -11.03 18.48 -1.88
C LEU A 149 -12.00 19.65 -2.00
N ASP A 150 -13.25 19.50 -1.55
CA ASP A 150 -14.26 20.55 -1.57
C ASP A 150 -14.08 21.57 -0.41
N SER A 151 -13.21 21.25 0.57
CA SER A 151 -12.93 22.12 1.72
C SER A 151 -11.76 23.08 1.54
N GLU A 152 -11.07 23.04 0.39
CA GLU A 152 -10.03 23.99 -0.03
C GLU A 152 -10.58 25.14 -0.90
#